data_AF-A0A937WFR3-F1
#
_entry.id   AF-A0A937WFR3-F1
#
_cell.length_a   1.000
_cell.length_b   1.000
_cell.length_c   1.000
_cell.angle_alpha   90.00
_cell.angle_beta   90.00
_cell.angle_gamma   90.00
#
_symmetry.space_group_name_H-M   'P 1'
#
loop_
_entity.id
_entity.type
_entity.pdbx_description
1 polymer ?
#
loop_
_entity_poly.entity_id
_entity_poly.type
_entity_poly.pdbx_seq_one_letter_code
_entity_poly.pdbx_strand_id
1 'polypeptide(L)'
;MKEENILRYTLEELENLPDETDWERVNNMTDEEAETAALSDPDAKPLTEAELNQFKRTIYVKGEKVWEDSKTIGELDIEAIADFAIIPVDNDIVAWFKTQWEDYQARINAVLRDYVEAH
;
A
#
# COMPACT_ATOMS: atom_id res chain seq x y z
N MET A 1 -26.10 -6.25 26.12
CA MET A 1 -25.19 -5.14 25.75
C MET A 1 -26.02 -4.17 24.94
N LYS A 2 -26.02 -2.88 25.27
CA LYS A 2 -26.83 -1.90 24.53
C LYS A 2 -25.98 -1.32 23.39
N GLU A 3 -26.57 -1.31 22.20
CA GLU A 3 -26.03 -0.85 20.91
C GLU A 3 -26.04 0.69 20.80
N GLU A 4 -25.65 1.44 21.84
CA GLU A 4 -25.97 2.89 21.91
C GLU A 4 -25.21 3.78 20.89
N ASN A 5 -24.18 3.29 20.20
CA ASN A 5 -23.33 4.09 19.30
C ASN A 5 -23.10 3.52 17.88
N ILE A 6 -23.82 2.47 17.46
CA ILE A 6 -23.68 1.94 16.09
C ILE A 6 -24.80 2.51 15.22
N LEU A 7 -24.45 3.45 14.33
CA LEU A 7 -25.36 4.01 13.33
C LEU A 7 -25.38 3.10 12.10
N ARG A 8 -26.57 2.85 11.54
CA ARG A 8 -26.76 2.08 10.30
C ARG A 8 -27.48 2.96 9.30
N TYR A 9 -26.87 3.12 8.13
CA TYR A 9 -27.44 3.86 7.00
C TYR A 9 -27.57 2.93 5.81
N THR A 10 -28.60 3.14 5.01
CA THR A 10 -28.69 2.61 3.65
C THR A 10 -27.82 3.45 2.71
N LEU A 11 -27.47 2.90 1.53
CA LEU A 11 -26.69 3.63 0.53
C LEU A 11 -27.37 4.95 0.11
N GLU A 12 -28.70 4.91 -0.09
CA GLU A 12 -29.50 6.08 -0.46
C GLU A 12 -29.53 7.15 0.63
N GLU A 13 -29.57 6.76 1.91
CA GLU A 13 -29.45 7.70 3.03
C GLU A 13 -28.05 8.31 3.09
N LEU A 14 -27.00 7.53 2.79
CA LEU A 14 -25.61 7.97 2.82
C LEU A 14 -25.29 9.00 1.73
N GLU A 15 -25.88 8.85 0.54
CA GLU A 15 -25.77 9.83 -0.55
C GLU A 15 -26.43 11.18 -0.23
N ASN A 16 -27.42 11.20 0.66
CA ASN A 16 -28.18 12.40 1.02
C ASN A 16 -27.74 13.03 2.35
N LEU A 17 -26.82 12.39 3.09
CA LEU A 17 -26.29 12.94 4.33
C LEU A 17 -25.37 14.13 4.03
N PRO A 18 -25.45 15.21 4.82
CA PRO A 18 -24.52 16.32 4.67
C PRO A 18 -23.11 15.85 5.05
N ASP A 19 -22.13 16.27 4.24
CA ASP A 19 -20.72 16.10 4.61
C ASP A 19 -20.38 17.10 5.72
N GLU A 20 -19.97 16.59 6.87
CA GLU A 20 -19.56 17.39 8.03
C GLU A 20 -18.05 17.66 8.05
N THR A 21 -17.31 17.16 7.07
CA THR A 21 -15.85 17.28 7.01
C THR A 21 -15.43 18.67 6.53
N ASP A 22 -14.65 19.37 7.35
CA ASP A 22 -13.99 20.62 6.95
C ASP A 22 -12.80 20.33 6.03
N TRP A 23 -13.08 20.17 4.73
CA TRP A 23 -12.08 19.89 3.70
C TRP A 23 -11.13 21.05 3.45
N GLU A 24 -11.56 22.29 3.66
CA GLU A 24 -10.69 23.46 3.48
C GLU A 24 -9.56 23.45 4.52
N ARG A 25 -9.88 23.12 5.78
CA ARG A 25 -8.87 22.91 6.82
C ARG A 25 -7.92 21.76 6.49
N VAL A 26 -8.44 20.62 6.04
CA VAL A 26 -7.63 19.43 5.71
C VAL A 26 -6.66 19.73 4.56
N ASN A 27 -7.15 20.34 3.48
CA ASN A 27 -6.34 20.62 2.29
C ASN A 27 -5.25 21.68 2.53
N ASN A 28 -5.41 22.54 3.55
CA ASN A 28 -4.43 23.56 3.91
C ASN A 28 -3.49 23.14 5.04
N MET A 29 -3.69 21.96 5.63
CA MET A 29 -2.87 21.44 6.72
C MET A 29 -1.46 21.13 6.21
N THR A 30 -0.45 21.53 6.97
CA THR A 30 0.94 21.17 6.69
C THR A 30 1.25 19.74 7.13
N ASP A 31 2.29 19.12 6.54
CA ASP A 31 2.70 17.77 6.92
C ASP A 31 3.13 17.68 8.40
N GLU A 32 3.80 18.72 8.94
CA GLU A 32 4.20 18.78 10.36
C GLU A 32 3.01 18.82 11.31
N GLU A 33 1.96 19.58 10.95
CA GLU A 33 0.73 19.65 11.72
C GLU A 33 -0.03 18.31 11.67
N ALA A 34 -0.06 17.66 10.50
CA ALA A 34 -0.67 16.35 10.34
C ALA A 34 0.06 15.28 11.18
N GLU A 35 1.39 15.28 11.18
CA GLU A 35 2.19 14.37 11.98
C GLU A 35 1.95 14.59 13.49
N THR A 36 1.94 15.84 13.93
CA THR A 36 1.65 16.18 15.33
C THR A 36 0.26 15.70 15.75
N ALA A 37 -0.74 15.92 14.89
CA ALA A 37 -2.10 15.45 15.13
C ALA A 37 -2.14 13.92 15.27
N ALA A 38 -1.52 13.19 14.34
CA ALA A 38 -1.45 11.74 14.36
C ALA A 38 -0.72 11.19 15.61
N LEU A 39 0.37 11.82 16.05
CA LEU A 39 1.10 11.41 17.27
C LEU A 39 0.28 11.64 18.55
N SER A 40 -0.54 12.71 18.56
CA SER A 40 -1.38 13.05 19.70
C SER A 40 -2.63 12.18 19.81
N ASP A 41 -3.07 11.57 18.71
CA ASP A 41 -4.23 10.70 18.66
C ASP A 41 -3.94 9.35 19.37
N PRO A 42 -4.67 8.97 20.43
CA PRO A 42 -4.47 7.70 21.11
C PRO A 42 -4.82 6.46 20.28
N ASP A 43 -5.74 6.55 19.32
CA ASP A 43 -6.26 5.39 18.57
C ASP A 43 -5.72 5.27 17.13
N ALA A 44 -5.14 6.36 16.59
CA ALA A 44 -4.62 6.43 15.23
C ALA A 44 -3.13 6.80 15.15
N LYS A 45 -2.30 6.33 16.10
CA LYS A 45 -0.86 6.61 16.09
C LYS A 45 -0.15 6.01 14.87
N PRO A 46 0.82 6.73 14.27
CA PRO A 46 1.69 6.14 13.27
C PRO A 46 2.55 5.04 13.90
N LEU A 47 2.92 4.05 13.08
CA LEU A 47 3.86 3.00 13.49
C LEU A 47 5.25 3.60 13.72
N THR A 48 5.93 3.11 14.76
CA THR A 48 7.34 3.44 14.98
C THR A 48 8.23 2.79 13.92
N GLU A 49 9.44 3.31 13.74
CA GLU A 49 10.42 2.73 12.81
C GLU A 49 10.74 1.26 13.15
N ALA A 50 10.83 0.93 14.44
CA ALA A 50 11.04 -0.43 14.91
C ALA A 50 9.87 -1.37 14.57
N GLU A 51 8.64 -0.85 14.53
CA GLU A 51 7.47 -1.61 14.09
C GLU A 51 7.42 -1.74 12.57
N LEU A 52 7.71 -0.66 11.83
CA LEU A 52 7.81 -0.70 10.36
C LEU A 52 8.85 -1.71 9.89
N ASN A 53 9.96 -1.84 10.62
CA ASN A 53 11.01 -2.83 10.36
C ASN A 53 10.60 -4.29 10.61
N GLN A 54 9.41 -4.56 11.15
CA GLN A 54 8.88 -5.92 11.29
C GLN A 54 8.15 -6.38 10.02
N PHE A 55 7.82 -5.47 9.12
CA PHE A 55 7.02 -5.76 7.94
C PHE A 55 7.88 -5.79 6.67
N LYS A 56 7.52 -6.68 5.76
CA LYS A 56 8.07 -6.76 4.40
C LYS A 56 6.93 -6.84 3.40
N ARG A 57 7.11 -6.22 2.23
CA ARG A 57 6.15 -6.37 1.13
C ARG A 57 6.22 -7.79 0.62
N THR A 58 5.06 -8.37 0.30
CA THR A 58 4.97 -9.75 -0.14
C THR A 58 3.80 -9.93 -1.09
N ILE A 59 3.92 -10.88 -2.01
CA ILE A 59 2.85 -11.29 -2.93
C ILE A 59 2.46 -12.72 -2.57
N TYR A 60 1.15 -12.92 -2.38
CA TYR A 60 0.55 -14.22 -2.19
C TYR A 60 -0.33 -14.58 -3.38
N VAL A 61 -0.25 -15.83 -3.83
CA VAL A 61 -1.14 -16.40 -4.84
C VAL A 61 -1.66 -17.73 -4.31
N LYS A 62 -2.99 -17.89 -4.29
CA LYS A 62 -3.68 -19.06 -3.71
C LYS A 62 -3.26 -19.40 -2.27
N GLY A 63 -2.89 -18.37 -1.50
CA GLY A 63 -2.43 -18.52 -0.12
C GLY A 63 -0.94 -18.87 0.03
N GLU A 64 -0.20 -19.04 -1.07
CA GLU A 64 1.23 -19.30 -1.05
C GLU A 64 2.04 -18.02 -1.31
N LYS A 65 3.10 -17.80 -0.52
CA LYS A 65 4.01 -16.66 -0.70
C LYS A 65 4.92 -16.90 -1.89
N VAL A 66 4.76 -16.13 -2.96
CA VAL A 66 5.53 -16.27 -4.21
C VAL A 66 6.66 -15.24 -4.33
N TRP A 67 6.58 -14.16 -3.56
CA TRP A 67 7.60 -13.12 -3.54
C TRP A 67 7.60 -12.38 -2.19
N GLU A 68 8.78 -11.92 -1.77
CA GLU A 68 8.99 -11.08 -0.60
C GLU A 68 10.12 -10.10 -0.91
N ASP A 69 9.96 -8.86 -0.44
CA ASP A 69 10.99 -7.83 -0.58
C ASP A 69 12.21 -8.14 0.31
N SER A 70 13.39 -7.75 -0.16
CA SER A 70 14.60 -7.94 0.63
C SER A 70 14.65 -6.96 1.81
N LYS A 71 14.22 -5.72 1.57
CA LYS A 71 14.15 -4.64 2.55
C LYS A 71 12.83 -4.67 3.33
N THR A 72 12.84 -4.19 4.57
CA THR A 72 11.63 -3.96 5.38
C THR A 72 10.89 -2.71 4.92
N ILE A 73 9.67 -2.48 5.41
CA ILE A 73 8.95 -1.22 5.14
C ILE A 73 9.70 -0.03 5.74
N GLY A 74 10.32 -0.17 6.91
CA GLY A 74 11.09 0.92 7.53
C GLY A 74 12.37 1.28 6.77
N GLU A 75 12.97 0.31 6.07
CA GLU A 75 14.13 0.52 5.19
C GLU A 75 13.74 1.05 3.80
N LEU A 76 12.45 1.04 3.46
CA LEU A 76 11.91 1.59 2.22
C LEU A 76 11.54 3.07 2.43
N ASP A 77 12.52 3.94 2.54
CA ASP A 77 12.29 5.39 2.46
C ASP A 77 12.10 5.87 1.01
N ILE A 78 11.72 7.14 0.82
CA ILE A 78 11.51 7.75 -0.52
C ILE A 78 12.78 7.65 -1.39
N GLU A 79 13.96 7.57 -0.79
CA GLU A 79 15.22 7.37 -1.52
C GLU A 79 15.42 5.89 -1.91
N ALA A 80 15.01 4.95 -1.07
CA ALA A 80 15.07 3.51 -1.31
C ALA A 80 14.04 3.05 -2.35
N ILE A 81 12.91 3.75 -2.53
CA ILE A 81 12.03 3.52 -3.68
C ILE A 81 12.62 4.03 -5.01
N ALA A 82 13.64 4.91 -4.97
CA ALA A 82 14.37 5.30 -6.18
C ALA A 82 15.22 4.14 -6.75
N ASP A 83 15.53 3.11 -5.95
CA ASP A 83 16.17 1.88 -6.43
C ASP A 83 15.23 1.06 -7.35
N PHE A 84 13.92 1.31 -7.31
CA PHE A 84 12.97 0.67 -8.23
C PHE A 84 12.85 1.48 -9.51
N ALA A 85 13.38 0.93 -10.61
CA ALA A 85 13.15 1.49 -11.93
C ALA A 85 11.72 1.21 -12.41
N ILE A 86 11.02 2.24 -12.89
CA ILE A 86 9.83 2.03 -13.73
C ILE A 86 10.34 1.55 -15.09
N ILE A 87 10.24 0.24 -15.32
CA ILE A 87 10.62 -0.36 -16.60
C ILE A 87 9.40 -0.34 -17.52
N PRO A 88 9.48 0.31 -18.70
CA PRO A 88 8.44 0.17 -19.70
C PRO A 88 8.43 -1.26 -20.21
N VAL A 89 7.31 -1.96 -19.99
CA VAL A 89 7.04 -3.29 -20.53
C VAL A 89 5.83 -3.17 -21.46
N ASP A 90 5.95 -3.71 -22.67
CA ASP A 90 4.86 -3.67 -23.64
C ASP A 90 3.59 -4.37 -23.10
N ASN A 91 2.44 -3.80 -23.43
CA ASN A 91 1.17 -4.24 -22.86
C ASN A 91 0.82 -5.69 -23.27
N ASP A 92 1.14 -6.09 -24.49
CA ASP A 92 0.92 -7.46 -24.98
C ASP A 92 1.77 -8.49 -24.21
N ILE A 93 3.00 -8.15 -23.83
CA ILE A 93 3.84 -8.99 -22.95
C ILE A 93 3.17 -9.13 -21.58
N VAL A 94 2.77 -8.02 -20.96
CA VAL A 94 2.09 -8.04 -19.66
C VAL A 94 0.79 -8.86 -19.74
N ALA A 95 0.02 -8.66 -20.80
CA ALA A 95 -1.23 -9.38 -21.05
C ALA A 95 -0.97 -10.89 -21.20
N TRP A 96 0.04 -11.28 -21.98
CA TRP A 96 0.41 -12.69 -22.11
C TRP A 96 0.76 -13.31 -20.75
N PHE A 97 1.62 -12.67 -19.96
CA PHE A 97 1.97 -13.16 -18.62
C PHE A 97 0.76 -13.30 -17.70
N LYS A 98 -0.17 -12.33 -17.72
CA LYS A 98 -1.44 -12.38 -16.96
C LYS A 98 -2.34 -13.54 -17.35
N THR A 99 -2.33 -13.97 -18.62
CA THR A 99 -3.14 -15.12 -19.06
C THR A 99 -2.62 -16.44 -18.53
N GLN A 100 -1.30 -16.55 -18.32
CA GLN A 100 -0.65 -17.79 -17.91
C GLN A 100 -0.63 -17.96 -16.40
N TRP A 101 -0.46 -16.86 -15.66
CA TRP A 101 -0.15 -16.91 -14.23
C TRP A 101 -0.82 -15.80 -13.43
N GLU A 102 -1.36 -16.17 -12.27
CA GLU A 102 -1.89 -15.23 -11.28
C GLU A 102 -0.76 -14.41 -10.61
N ASP A 103 0.45 -14.98 -10.49
CA ASP A 103 1.68 -14.35 -9.95
C ASP A 103 2.54 -13.66 -11.01
N TYR A 104 1.93 -13.16 -12.09
CA TYR A 104 2.64 -12.68 -13.27
C TYR A 104 3.76 -11.66 -13.01
N GLN A 105 3.59 -10.75 -12.05
CA GLN A 105 4.59 -9.74 -11.70
C GLN A 105 5.86 -10.37 -11.10
N ALA A 106 5.70 -11.35 -10.20
CA ALA A 106 6.81 -12.07 -9.61
C ALA A 106 7.59 -12.85 -10.67
N ARG A 107 6.88 -13.44 -11.65
CA ARG A 107 7.49 -14.17 -12.77
C ARG A 107 8.26 -13.28 -13.73
N ILE A 108 7.70 -12.12 -14.09
CA ILE A 108 8.44 -11.12 -14.90
C ILE A 108 9.75 -10.76 -14.21
N ASN A 109 9.70 -10.46 -12.91
CA ASN A 109 10.90 -10.13 -12.15
C ASN A 109 11.91 -11.29 -12.11
N ALA A 110 11.45 -12.52 -11.90
CA ALA A 110 12.32 -13.70 -11.90
C ALA A 110 13.03 -13.88 -13.25
N VAL A 111 12.30 -13.77 -14.37
CA VAL A 111 12.89 -13.86 -15.72
C VAL A 111 13.95 -12.77 -15.95
N LEU A 112 13.69 -11.53 -15.50
CA LEU A 112 14.66 -10.44 -15.61
C LEU A 112 15.91 -10.69 -14.76
N ARG A 113 15.77 -11.28 -13.56
CA ARG A 113 16.90 -11.67 -12.71
C ARG A 113 17.73 -12.77 -13.34
N ASP A 114 17.08 -13.83 -13.84
CA ASP A 114 17.77 -14.93 -14.52
C ASP A 114 18.60 -14.43 -15.72
N TYR A 115 18.05 -13.47 -16.48
CA TYR A 115 18.78 -12.84 -17.59
C TYR A 115 20.02 -12.07 -17.11
N VAL A 116 19.90 -11.30 -16.02
CA VAL A 116 21.03 -10.55 -15.43
C VAL A 116 22.09 -11.49 -14.88
N GLU A 117 21.72 -12.58 -14.21
CA GLU A 117 22.68 -13.55 -13.65
C GLU A 117 23.46 -14.32 -14.74
N ALA A 118 22.87 -14.46 -15.92
CA ALA A 118 23.51 -15.15 -17.05
C ALA A 118 24.55 -14.30 -17.80
N HIS A 119 24.72 -13.01 -17.46
CA HIS A 119 25.58 -12.05 -18.16
C HIS A 119 26.52 -11.30 -17.21
#